data_AF-A0A1I6PP75-F1
#
_entry.id   AF-A0A1I6PP75-F1
#
_cell.length_a   1.000
_cell.length_b   1.000
_cell.length_c   1.000
_cell.angle_alpha   90.00
_cell.angle_beta   90.00
_cell.angle_gamma   90.00
#
_symmetry.space_group_name_H-M   'P 1'
#
loop_
_entity.id
_entity.type
_entity.pdbx_description
1 polymer ?
#
loop_
_entity_poly.entity_id
_entity_poly.type
_entity_poly.pdbx_seq_one_letter_code
_entity_poly.pdbx_strand_id
1 'polypeptide(L)'
;MKKITLRKLLVTICMVFITSLYISLFANESILSTFSTRVSIFIAFLFFSAPVLFLYALPVSIYSDFVSRSYRYRWLVSLLIHIGFSSILILISPIFIVKGGVGFEVFDSAFFFYLFIPLNFIAFLYWLLDELFLRLLGEGREHIKK
;
A
#
# COMPACT_ATOMS: atom_id res chain seq x y z
N MET A 1 -2.03 23.01 2.92
CA MET A 1 -2.43 21.84 3.75
C MET A 1 -3.71 21.18 3.25
N LYS A 2 -4.86 21.87 3.11
CA LYS A 2 -6.14 21.28 2.68
C LYS A 2 -6.04 20.41 1.40
N LYS A 3 -5.34 20.88 0.36
CA LYS A 3 -5.13 20.12 -0.89
C LYS A 3 -4.31 18.83 -0.70
N ILE A 4 -3.29 18.85 0.16
CA ILE A 4 -2.45 17.66 0.44
C ILE A 4 -3.27 16.62 1.19
N THR A 5 -3.96 17.03 2.26
CA THR A 5 -4.82 16.13 3.04
C THR A 5 -5.91 15.51 2.17
N LEU A 6 -6.59 16.32 1.34
CA LEU A 6 -7.60 15.84 0.40
C LEU A 6 -7.01 14.81 -0.58
N ARG A 7 -5.84 15.11 -1.17
CA ARG A 7 -5.17 14.19 -2.09
C ARG A 7 -4.87 12.84 -1.43
N LYS A 8 -4.26 12.86 -0.25
CA LYS A 8 -3.88 11.64 0.47
C LYS A 8 -5.11 10.82 0.85
N LEU A 9 -6.20 11.47 1.27
CA LEU A 9 -7.47 10.81 1.55
C LEU A 9 -8.08 10.17 0.29
N LEU A 10 -8.11 10.88 -0.83
CA LEU A 10 -8.62 10.34 -2.10
C LEU A 10 -7.82 9.11 -2.55
N VAL A 11 -6.48 9.19 -2.50
CA VAL A 11 -5.60 8.06 -2.83
C VAL A 11 -5.87 6.88 -1.90
N THR A 12 -6.02 7.13 -0.59
CA THR A 12 -6.34 6.08 0.39
C THR A 12 -7.65 5.39 0.03
N ILE A 13 -8.70 6.16 -0.25
CA ILE A 13 -10.02 5.63 -0.63
C ILE A 13 -9.92 4.80 -1.90
N CYS A 14 -9.27 5.31 -2.96
CA CYS A 14 -9.04 4.55 -4.19
C CYS A 14 -8.28 3.25 -3.92
N MET A 15 -7.27 3.29 -3.06
CA MET A 15 -6.48 2.12 -2.70
C MET A 15 -7.25 1.10 -1.88
N VAL A 16 -8.27 1.49 -1.10
CA VAL A 16 -9.18 0.52 -0.45
C VAL A 16 -9.85 -0.36 -1.51
N PHE A 17 -10.42 0.27 -2.54
CA PHE A 17 -11.07 -0.47 -3.64
C PHE A 17 -10.07 -1.31 -4.43
N ILE A 18 -8.93 -0.72 -4.81
CA ILE A 18 -7.93 -1.39 -5.65
C ILE A 18 -7.29 -2.57 -4.90
N THR A 19 -6.95 -2.40 -3.63
CA THR A 19 -6.36 -3.47 -2.81
C THR A 19 -7.34 -4.62 -2.62
N SER A 20 -8.61 -4.29 -2.34
CA SER A 20 -9.66 -5.30 -2.16
C SER A 20 -9.95 -6.06 -3.44
N LEU A 21 -9.95 -5.37 -4.59
CA LEU A 21 -10.09 -5.98 -5.91
C LEU A 21 -8.86 -6.84 -6.25
N TYR A 22 -7.65 -6.35 -5.97
CA TYR A 22 -6.43 -7.09 -6.21
C TYR A 22 -6.41 -8.40 -5.42
N ILE A 23 -6.72 -8.35 -4.12
CA ILE A 23 -6.78 -9.56 -3.29
C ILE A 23 -7.92 -10.47 -3.73
N SER A 24 -9.11 -9.96 -4.07
CA SER A 24 -10.22 -10.83 -4.49
C SER A 24 -9.94 -11.58 -5.80
N LEU A 25 -9.13 -10.99 -6.68
CA LEU A 25 -8.67 -11.61 -7.92
C LEU A 25 -7.51 -12.60 -7.70
N PHE A 26 -6.56 -12.28 -6.82
CA PHE A 26 -5.37 -13.12 -6.57
C PHE A 26 -5.58 -14.24 -5.55
N ALA A 27 -6.49 -14.06 -4.59
CA ALA A 27 -6.73 -15.05 -3.52
C ALA A 27 -7.39 -16.34 -4.02
N ASN A 28 -7.81 -16.40 -5.28
CA ASN A 28 -8.40 -17.60 -5.88
C ASN A 28 -7.95 -17.78 -7.32
N GLU A 29 -6.92 -18.60 -7.53
CA GLU A 29 -6.60 -19.17 -8.84
C GLU A 29 -7.69 -20.14 -9.35
N SER A 30 -8.77 -20.37 -8.59
CA SER A 30 -9.91 -21.12 -9.11
C SER A 30 -10.72 -20.26 -10.07
N ILE A 31 -10.44 -20.45 -11.36
CA ILE A 31 -11.28 -20.03 -12.51
C ILE A 31 -12.76 -20.46 -12.32
N LEU A 32 -13.03 -21.40 -11.41
CA LEU A 32 -14.33 -21.98 -11.07
C LEU A 32 -15.07 -21.31 -9.89
N SER A 33 -14.49 -20.34 -9.18
CA SER A 33 -15.23 -19.66 -8.09
C SER A 33 -16.43 -18.91 -8.66
N THR A 34 -17.64 -19.14 -8.13
CA THR A 34 -18.83 -18.42 -8.60
C THR A 34 -18.70 -16.90 -8.41
N PHE A 35 -19.39 -16.12 -9.24
CA PHE A 35 -19.41 -14.65 -9.11
C PHE A 35 -19.81 -14.20 -7.71
N SER A 36 -20.79 -14.87 -7.09
CA SER A 36 -21.24 -14.59 -5.72
C SER A 36 -20.09 -14.70 -4.70
N THR A 37 -19.28 -15.74 -4.79
CA THR A 37 -18.11 -15.94 -3.91
C THR A 37 -17.09 -14.80 -4.07
N ARG A 38 -16.81 -14.36 -5.30
CA ARG A 38 -15.87 -13.25 -5.56
C ARG A 38 -16.36 -11.93 -4.98
N VAL A 39 -17.65 -11.66 -5.08
CA VAL A 39 -18.27 -10.45 -4.51
C VAL A 39 -18.19 -10.49 -2.99
N SER A 40 -18.50 -11.62 -2.34
CA SER A 40 -18.40 -11.75 -0.88
C SER A 40 -16.96 -11.54 -0.39
N ILE A 41 -15.97 -12.09 -1.09
CA ILE A 41 -14.55 -11.91 -0.78
C ILE A 41 -14.14 -10.44 -0.95
N PHE A 42 -14.52 -9.81 -2.05
CA PHE A 42 -14.27 -8.39 -2.28
C PHE A 42 -14.84 -7.52 -1.14
N ILE A 43 -16.10 -7.76 -0.73
CA ILE A 43 -16.73 -7.03 0.37
C ILE A 43 -15.97 -7.25 1.67
N ALA A 44 -15.59 -8.50 1.99
CA ALA A 44 -14.81 -8.79 3.18
C ALA A 44 -13.48 -8.01 3.18
N PHE A 45 -12.72 -8.09 2.09
CA PHE A 45 -11.44 -7.38 1.97
C PHE A 45 -11.58 -5.86 1.92
N LEU A 46 -12.73 -5.33 1.49
CA LEU A 46 -13.03 -3.90 1.55
C LEU A 46 -13.04 -3.40 3.01
N PHE A 47 -13.64 -4.16 3.92
CA PHE A 47 -13.63 -3.84 5.34
C PHE A 47 -12.27 -4.12 6.02
N PHE A 48 -11.56 -5.17 5.60
CA PHE A 48 -10.24 -5.50 6.18
C PHE A 48 -9.11 -4.58 5.70
N SER A 49 -9.11 -4.16 4.44
CA SER A 49 -8.03 -3.33 3.87
C SER A 49 -8.14 -1.86 4.31
N ALA A 50 -9.35 -1.38 4.56
CA ALA A 50 -9.60 -0.01 5.03
C ALA A 50 -8.76 0.37 6.27
N PRO A 51 -8.85 -0.31 7.43
CA PRO A 51 -8.07 0.08 8.61
C PRO A 51 -6.57 0.02 8.35
N VAL A 52 -6.08 -0.96 7.59
CA VAL A 52 -4.65 -1.06 7.24
C VAL A 52 -4.21 0.15 6.43
N LEU A 53 -4.97 0.53 5.41
CA LEU A 53 -4.61 1.66 4.55
C LEU A 53 -4.72 3.00 5.29
N PHE A 54 -5.73 3.19 6.13
CA PHE A 54 -5.90 4.43 6.90
C PHE A 54 -4.89 4.56 8.07
N LEU A 55 -4.59 3.46 8.77
CA LEU A 55 -3.71 3.50 9.95
C LEU A 55 -2.24 3.35 9.60
N TYR A 56 -1.91 2.78 8.44
CA TYR A 56 -0.53 2.52 8.04
C TYR A 56 -0.14 3.25 6.75
N ALA A 57 -0.80 2.96 5.64
CA ALA A 57 -0.38 3.49 4.33
C ALA A 57 -0.53 5.02 4.23
N LEU A 58 -1.59 5.59 4.80
CA LEU A 58 -1.83 7.02 4.83
C LEU A 58 -0.73 7.78 5.61
N PRO A 59 -0.39 7.41 6.87
CA PRO A 59 0.75 7.98 7.58
C PRO A 59 2.07 7.86 6.82
N VAL A 60 2.38 6.69 6.26
CA VAL A 60 3.59 6.47 5.45
C VAL A 60 3.62 7.41 4.25
N SER A 61 2.48 7.61 3.59
CA SER A 61 2.38 8.50 2.44
C SER A 61 2.56 9.98 2.82
N ILE A 62 2.03 10.42 3.97
CA ILE A 62 2.25 11.78 4.50
C ILE A 62 3.73 11.97 4.85
N TYR A 63 4.33 11.00 5.52
CA TYR A 63 5.74 11.01 5.87
C TYR A 63 6.63 11.06 4.63
N SER A 64 6.32 10.23 3.63
CA SER A 64 7.02 10.18 2.36
C SER A 64 7.03 11.54 1.66
N ASP A 65 5.88 12.23 1.63
CA ASP A 65 5.79 13.59 1.09
C ASP A 65 6.67 14.60 1.85
N PHE A 66 6.69 14.49 3.18
CA PHE A 66 7.45 15.38 4.04
C PHE A 66 8.97 15.21 3.86
N VAL A 67 9.44 13.97 3.73
CA VAL A 67 10.87 13.65 3.55
C VAL A 67 11.31 13.91 2.12
N SER A 68 10.55 13.46 1.13
CA SER A 68 10.98 13.49 -0.27
C SER A 68 11.05 14.91 -0.86
N ARG A 69 10.36 15.91 -0.27
CA ARG A 69 10.27 17.28 -0.80
C ARG A 69 11.60 18.02 -0.92
N SER A 70 12.62 17.66 -0.14
CA SER A 70 13.95 18.30 -0.16
C SER A 70 14.87 17.74 -1.24
N TYR A 71 14.48 16.65 -1.91
CA TYR A 71 15.33 15.94 -2.86
C TYR A 71 14.95 16.26 -4.32
N ARG A 72 15.97 16.38 -5.19
CA ARG A 72 15.79 16.57 -6.64
C ARG A 72 14.96 15.44 -7.27
N TYR A 73 15.20 14.21 -6.85
CA TYR A 73 14.48 13.02 -7.30
C TYR A 73 13.36 12.64 -6.32
N ARG A 74 12.52 13.62 -5.96
CA ARG A 74 11.41 13.45 -5.00
C ARG A 74 10.61 12.18 -5.23
N TRP A 75 10.18 11.94 -6.48
CA TRP A 75 9.34 10.80 -6.84
C TRP A 75 10.01 9.46 -6.52
N LEU A 76 11.32 9.33 -6.77
CA LEU A 76 12.10 8.13 -6.51
C LEU A 76 12.30 7.92 -5.02
N VAL A 77 12.65 8.98 -4.28
CA VAL A 77 12.77 8.91 -2.81
C VAL A 77 11.43 8.51 -2.19
N SER A 78 10.33 9.05 -2.70
CA SER A 78 8.99 8.70 -2.23
C SER A 78 8.66 7.22 -2.48
N LEU A 79 9.02 6.69 -3.65
CA LEU A 79 8.85 5.27 -3.97
C LEU A 79 9.65 4.39 -3.01
N LEU A 80 10.93 4.71 -2.80
CA LEU A 80 11.81 3.96 -1.90
C LEU A 80 11.29 3.95 -0.47
N ILE A 81 10.66 5.04 0.00
CA ILE A 81 10.02 5.07 1.32
C ILE A 81 8.85 4.08 1.37
N HIS A 82 7.95 4.07 0.38
CA HIS A 82 6.81 3.15 0.38
C HIS A 82 7.26 1.68 0.35
N ILE A 83 8.20 1.34 -0.54
CA ILE A 83 8.79 -0.01 -0.64
C ILE A 83 9.56 -0.39 0.63
N GLY A 84 10.30 0.55 1.21
CA GLY A 84 11.05 0.35 2.44
C GLY A 84 10.13 0.05 3.63
N PHE A 85 9.05 0.81 3.79
CA PHE A 85 8.07 0.57 4.85
C PHE A 85 7.34 -0.76 4.68
N SER A 86 6.87 -1.10 3.46
CA SER A 86 6.27 -2.42 3.21
C SER A 86 7.24 -3.56 3.50
N SER A 87 8.51 -3.41 3.10
CA SER A 87 9.56 -4.40 3.39
C SER A 87 9.81 -4.58 4.89
N ILE A 88 9.85 -3.48 5.66
CA ILE A 88 9.96 -3.56 7.13
C ILE A 88 8.75 -4.27 7.72
N LEU A 89 7.53 -3.98 7.25
CA LEU A 89 6.31 -4.63 7.73
C LEU A 89 6.36 -6.16 7.53
N ILE A 90 6.90 -6.61 6.39
CA ILE A 90 7.08 -8.04 6.11
C ILE A 90 8.10 -8.65 7.08
N LEU A 91 9.24 -7.98 7.31
CA LEU A 91 10.29 -8.46 8.22
C LEU A 91 9.79 -8.61 9.66
N ILE A 92 8.89 -7.73 10.11
CA ILE A 92 8.31 -7.81 11.47
C ILE A 92 7.05 -8.68 11.54
N SER A 93 6.46 -9.06 10.40
CA SER A 93 5.22 -9.85 10.37
C SER A 93 5.28 -11.17 11.17
N PRO A 94 6.40 -11.92 11.25
CA PRO A 94 6.45 -13.14 12.05
C PRO A 94 6.21 -12.89 13.54
N ILE A 95 6.62 -11.72 14.05
CA ILE A 95 6.44 -11.34 15.47
C ILE A 95 4.95 -11.29 15.84
N PHE A 96 4.09 -10.90 14.89
CA PHE A 96 2.65 -10.79 15.11
C PHE A 96 1.92 -12.13 14.95
N ILE A 97 2.50 -13.09 14.23
CA ILE A 97 1.89 -14.38 13.91
C ILE A 97 2.24 -15.44 14.96
N VAL A 98 3.44 -15.38 15.55
CA VAL A 98 3.91 -16.36 16.55
C VAL A 98 3.40 -15.99 17.95
N LYS A 99 2.08 -16.14 18.17
CA LYS A 99 1.49 -16.18 19.52
C LYS A 99 1.38 -17.60 20.09
N GLY A 100 1.86 -18.61 19.37
CA GLY A 100 1.76 -20.03 19.74
C GLY A 100 3.09 -20.75 19.73
N GLY A 101 4.03 -20.38 20.62
CA GLY A 101 4.98 -21.30 21.27
C GLY A 101 5.88 -22.24 20.45
N VAL A 102 5.98 -22.12 19.12
CA VAL A 102 6.91 -22.91 18.29
C VAL A 102 7.85 -21.94 17.61
N GLY A 103 9.16 -22.19 17.77
CA GLY A 103 10.23 -21.24 17.55
C GLY A 103 10.33 -20.66 16.15
N PHE A 104 11.27 -19.73 16.00
CA PHE A 104 11.76 -19.06 14.78
C PHE A 104 12.22 -20.01 13.64
N GLU A 105 11.82 -21.27 13.63
CA GLU A 105 12.40 -22.30 12.76
C GLU A 105 11.85 -22.34 11.34
N VAL A 106 10.85 -21.54 10.98
CA VAL A 106 10.38 -21.53 9.59
C VAL A 106 10.11 -20.09 9.14
N PHE A 107 11.16 -19.28 9.07
CA PHE A 107 11.19 -18.20 8.08
C PHE A 107 11.36 -18.84 6.70
N ASP A 108 10.31 -19.48 6.22
CA ASP A 108 10.29 -20.09 4.90
C ASP A 108 10.43 -18.96 3.86
N SER A 109 11.48 -19.05 3.06
CA SER A 109 11.68 -18.14 1.93
C SER A 109 10.46 -18.06 1.03
N ALA A 110 9.71 -19.15 0.86
CA ALA A 110 8.49 -19.16 0.06
C ALA A 110 7.38 -18.32 0.71
N PHE A 111 7.19 -18.42 2.04
CA PHE A 111 6.26 -17.56 2.78
C PHE A 111 6.67 -16.08 2.71
N PHE A 112 7.97 -15.79 2.83
CA PHE A 112 8.48 -14.44 2.67
C PHE A 112 8.18 -13.88 1.29
N PHE A 113 8.50 -14.59 0.20
CA PHE A 113 8.21 -14.13 -1.17
C PHE A 113 6.70 -14.01 -1.44
N TYR A 114 5.90 -14.92 -0.88
CA TYR A 114 4.44 -14.89 -1.00
C TYR A 114 3.82 -13.63 -0.39
N LEU A 115 4.37 -13.10 0.71
CA LEU A 115 3.93 -11.82 1.27
C LEU A 115 4.66 -10.62 0.64
N PHE A 116 5.92 -10.80 0.25
CA PHE A 116 6.78 -9.72 -0.22
C PHE A 116 6.30 -9.13 -1.54
N ILE A 117 5.98 -9.98 -2.52
CA ILE A 117 5.60 -9.52 -3.85
C ILE A 117 4.26 -8.76 -3.79
N PRO A 118 3.18 -9.30 -3.21
CA PRO A 118 1.89 -8.62 -3.17
C PRO A 118 1.92 -7.32 -2.37
N LEU A 119 2.59 -7.28 -1.21
CA LEU A 119 2.63 -6.09 -0.37
C LEU A 119 3.46 -4.96 -1.00
N ASN A 120 4.61 -5.28 -1.60
CA ASN A 120 5.39 -4.26 -2.32
C ASN A 120 4.69 -3.80 -3.60
N PHE A 121 3.92 -4.67 -4.27
CA PHE A 121 3.10 -4.26 -5.40
C PHE A 121 1.98 -3.31 -4.97
N ILE A 122 1.29 -3.58 -3.86
CA ILE A 122 0.31 -2.66 -3.27
C ILE A 122 0.96 -1.32 -2.90
N ALA A 123 2.14 -1.34 -2.29
CA ALA A 123 2.89 -0.12 -1.94
C ALA A 123 3.29 0.68 -3.18
N PHE A 124 3.70 0.00 -4.27
CA PHE A 124 3.98 0.60 -5.56
C PHE A 124 2.73 1.24 -6.16
N LEU A 125 1.58 0.55 -6.17
CA LEU A 125 0.31 1.10 -6.68
C LEU A 125 -0.15 2.32 -5.87
N TYR A 126 0.01 2.26 -4.55
CA TYR A 126 -0.30 3.37 -3.66
C TYR A 126 0.54 4.60 -4.03
N TRP A 127 1.86 4.42 -4.15
CA TRP A 127 2.78 5.47 -4.57
C TRP A 127 2.44 6.02 -5.96
N LEU A 128 2.15 5.14 -6.92
CA LEU A 128 1.85 5.50 -8.30
C LEU A 128 0.59 6.38 -8.37
N LEU A 129 -0.47 6.01 -7.64
CA LEU A 129 -1.68 6.83 -7.55
C LEU A 129 -1.43 8.14 -6.85
N ASP A 130 -0.65 8.16 -5.77
CA ASP A 130 -0.32 9.42 -5.09
C ASP A 130 0.44 10.39 -6.00
N GLU A 131 1.42 9.89 -6.76
CA GLU A 131 2.15 10.68 -7.75
C GLU A 131 1.27 11.12 -8.92
N LEU A 132 0.36 10.26 -9.39
CA LEU A 132 -0.62 10.61 -10.43
C LEU A 132 -1.54 11.73 -9.95
N PHE A 133 -2.16 11.58 -8.79
CA PHE A 133 -3.05 12.58 -8.21
C PHE A 133 -2.32 13.87 -7.88
N LEU A 134 -1.05 13.79 -7.48
CA LEU A 134 -0.22 14.97 -7.27
C LEU A 134 -0.03 15.72 -8.59
N ARG A 135 0.23 15.04 -9.71
CA ARG A 135 0.40 15.69 -11.01
C ARG A 135 -0.92 16.27 -11.53
N LEU A 136 -2.04 15.59 -11.31
CA LEU A 136 -3.36 16.03 -11.76
C LEU A 136 -3.93 17.17 -10.90
N LEU A 137 -3.82 17.09 -9.56
CA LEU A 137 -4.35 18.10 -8.63
C LEU A 137 -3.34 19.20 -8.29
N GLY A 138 -2.07 18.98 -8.62
CA GLY A 138 -0.95 19.88 -8.40
C GLY A 138 -0.63 20.78 -9.59
N GLU A 139 -1.59 21.00 -10.50
CA GLU A 139 -1.49 22.10 -11.46
C GLU A 139 -1.24 23.42 -10.72
N GLY A 140 -0.04 23.94 -10.95
CA GLY A 140 0.52 25.08 -10.21
C GLY A 140 1.87 24.77 -9.56
N ARG A 141 2.85 24.25 -10.31
CA ARG A 141 4.26 24.62 -10.06
C ARG A 141 4.43 26.11 -10.40
N GLU A 142 3.81 26.99 -9.63
CA GLU A 142 4.54 28.19 -9.24
C GLU A 142 5.65 27.73 -8.30
N HIS A 143 6.87 28.20 -8.52
CA HIS A 143 8.14 27.71 -7.91
C HIS A 143 8.96 26.68 -8.71
N ILE A 144 8.98 26.81 -10.05
CA ILE A 144 10.29 27.04 -10.68
C ILE A 144 10.59 28.54 -10.54
N LYS A 145 10.89 28.95 -9.30
CA LYS A 145 11.44 30.25 -8.95
C LYS A 145 12.33 30.00 -7.74
N LYS A 146 13.55 29.59 -8.03
CA LYS A 146 14.80 30.17 -7.54
C LYS A 146 15.93 29.57 -8.36
#